data_AF-A0A959YQA5-F1
#
_entry.id   AF-A0A959YQA5-F1
#
_cell.length_a   1.000
_cell.length_b   1.000
_cell.length_c   1.000
_cell.angle_alpha   90.00
_cell.angle_beta   90.00
_cell.angle_gamma   90.00
#
_symmetry.space_group_name_H-M   'P 1'
#
loop_
_entity.id
_entity.type
_entity.pdbx_description
1 polymer ?
#
loop_
_entity_poly.entity_id
_entity_poly.type
_entity_poly.pdbx_seq_one_letter_code
_entity_poly.pdbx_strand_id
1 'polypeptide(L)'
;MIYKLFYDDKKYLLSRIVGFIVVIICANLVFALFFSSAYSHGGRLRGFFGNPNGLAMFCLFGVLFYEVSRKAVVFLERKSEYLVILGLLVSTLLLTGSRAALFSVIIFYVYVRFVKFSPFLSFLSLVLITVGFDYFSQLGTELVIGLGLSQELRLEGAQGISTASGRLIAWKFAWEEIQNSFYMGRGWAYDEFWIFGPIQRVLNDLNHQG
;
A
#
# COMPACT_ATOMS: atom_id res chain seq x y z
N MET A 1 25.20 -16.78 7.18
CA MET A 1 25.62 -16.41 5.80
C MET A 1 25.24 -14.97 5.45
N ILE A 2 23.96 -14.58 5.51
CA ILE A 2 23.50 -13.20 5.24
C ILE A 2 24.14 -12.16 6.17
N TYR A 3 24.27 -12.48 7.47
CA TYR A 3 24.86 -11.59 8.47
C TYR A 3 26.35 -11.25 8.21
N LYS A 4 27.11 -12.21 7.68
CA LYS A 4 28.52 -12.02 7.30
C LYS A 4 28.64 -11.13 6.05
N LEU A 5 27.78 -11.38 5.05
CA LEU A 5 27.71 -10.57 3.82
C LEU A 5 27.33 -9.10 4.10
N PHE A 6 26.48 -8.85 5.10
CA PHE A 6 26.12 -7.49 5.52
C PHE A 6 27.27 -6.75 6.20
N TYR A 7 28.24 -7.44 6.79
CA TYR A 7 29.39 -6.77 7.42
C TYR A 7 30.53 -6.54 6.43
N ASP A 8 30.76 -7.50 5.53
CA ASP A 8 31.89 -7.50 4.61
C ASP A 8 31.60 -6.73 3.31
N ASP A 9 30.36 -6.73 2.80
CA ASP A 9 30.03 -6.09 1.50
C ASP A 9 28.58 -5.57 1.42
N LYS A 10 28.26 -4.59 2.28
CA LYS A 10 26.94 -3.90 2.36
C LYS A 10 26.44 -3.44 1.00
N LYS A 11 27.35 -2.90 0.19
CA LYS A 11 27.07 -2.34 -1.14
C LYS A 11 26.52 -3.42 -2.07
N TYR A 12 27.21 -4.57 -2.12
CA TYR A 12 26.83 -5.68 -2.96
C TYR A 12 25.44 -6.23 -2.58
N LEU A 13 25.18 -6.42 -1.28
CA LEU A 13 23.90 -6.96 -0.82
C LEU A 13 22.73 -6.04 -1.16
N LEU A 14 22.83 -4.74 -0.85
CA LEU A 14 21.76 -3.78 -1.15
C LEU A 14 21.50 -3.68 -2.66
N SER A 15 22.55 -3.75 -3.48
CA SER A 15 22.42 -3.77 -4.95
C SER A 15 21.60 -4.95 -5.43
N ARG A 16 21.86 -6.14 -4.89
CA ARG A 16 21.14 -7.36 -5.27
C ARG A 16 19.67 -7.31 -4.84
N ILE A 17 19.36 -6.73 -3.69
CA ILE A 17 17.97 -6.56 -3.25
C ILE A 17 17.23 -5.58 -4.15
N VAL A 18 17.84 -4.42 -4.48
CA VAL A 18 17.24 -3.48 -5.45
C VAL A 18 17.06 -4.14 -6.81
N GLY A 19 18.06 -4.87 -7.30
CA GLY A 19 17.97 -5.62 -8.54
C GLY A 19 16.84 -6.66 -8.54
N PHE A 20 16.67 -7.38 -7.43
CA PHE A 20 15.57 -8.33 -7.25
C PHE A 20 14.20 -7.64 -7.31
N ILE A 21 14.04 -6.49 -6.66
CA ILE A 21 12.80 -5.68 -6.73
C ILE A 21 12.50 -5.28 -8.17
N VAL A 22 13.50 -4.78 -8.90
CA VAL A 22 13.35 -4.37 -10.31
C VAL A 22 12.98 -5.56 -11.19
N VAL A 23 13.64 -6.72 -11.01
CA VAL A 23 13.34 -7.95 -11.76
C VAL A 23 11.89 -8.38 -11.53
N ILE A 24 11.41 -8.37 -10.29
CA ILE A 24 10.00 -8.71 -9.99
C ILE A 24 9.06 -7.76 -10.72
N ILE A 25 9.32 -6.45 -10.70
CA ILE A 25 8.47 -5.47 -11.36
C ILE A 25 8.46 -5.66 -12.87
N CYS A 26 9.64 -5.82 -13.48
CA CYS A 26 9.74 -6.11 -14.91
C CYS A 26 8.99 -7.39 -15.27
N ALA A 27 9.12 -8.46 -14.47
CA ALA A 27 8.39 -9.70 -14.68
C ALA A 27 6.87 -9.50 -14.59
N ASN A 28 6.39 -8.68 -13.65
CA ASN A 28 4.96 -8.33 -13.55
C ASN A 28 4.46 -7.53 -14.76
N LEU A 29 5.24 -6.58 -15.26
CA LEU A 29 4.90 -5.81 -16.46
C LEU A 29 4.89 -6.69 -17.72
N VAL A 30 5.89 -7.56 -17.88
CA VAL A 30 5.92 -8.55 -18.97
C VAL A 30 4.72 -9.48 -18.89
N PHE A 31 4.40 -9.99 -17.70
CA PHE A 31 3.20 -10.81 -17.48
C PHE A 31 1.92 -10.06 -17.87
N ALA A 32 1.83 -8.77 -17.56
CA ALA A 32 0.68 -7.94 -17.94
C ALA A 32 0.51 -7.76 -19.45
N LEU A 33 1.59 -7.81 -20.23
CA LEU A 33 1.52 -7.71 -21.69
C LEU A 33 0.94 -8.97 -22.33
N PHE A 34 1.20 -10.15 -21.75
CA PHE A 34 0.78 -11.43 -22.34
C PHE A 34 -0.52 -11.99 -21.76
N PHE A 35 -0.88 -11.62 -20.53
CA PHE A 35 -2.01 -12.22 -19.83
C PHE A 35 -3.01 -11.17 -19.34
N SER A 36 -4.24 -11.23 -19.87
CA SER A 36 -5.36 -10.40 -19.40
C SER A 36 -5.70 -10.66 -17.92
N SER A 37 -5.36 -11.85 -17.40
CA SER A 37 -5.52 -12.20 -15.97
C SER A 37 -4.64 -11.38 -15.03
N ALA A 38 -3.64 -10.65 -15.55
CA ALA A 38 -2.80 -9.73 -14.78
C ALA A 38 -3.56 -8.47 -14.34
N TYR A 39 -4.71 -8.19 -14.95
CA TYR A 39 -5.58 -7.08 -14.62
C TYR A 39 -6.78 -7.56 -13.79
N SER A 40 -7.19 -6.74 -12.83
CA SER A 40 -8.39 -6.93 -12.02
C SER A 40 -9.51 -5.98 -12.46
N HIS A 41 -10.67 -6.07 -11.81
CA HIS A 41 -11.83 -5.22 -12.02
C HIS A 41 -11.45 -3.73 -12.11
N GLY A 42 -11.86 -3.07 -13.20
CA GLY A 42 -11.55 -1.68 -13.48
C GLY A 42 -10.18 -1.42 -14.12
N GLY A 43 -9.55 -2.44 -14.72
CA GLY A 43 -8.28 -2.28 -15.47
C GLY A 43 -7.04 -2.10 -14.59
N ARG A 44 -7.14 -2.48 -13.31
CA ARG A 44 -6.06 -2.30 -12.33
C ARG A 44 -5.04 -3.43 -12.40
N LEU A 45 -3.76 -3.10 -12.47
CA LEU A 45 -2.69 -4.10 -12.49
C LEU A 45 -2.56 -4.80 -11.12
N ARG A 46 -2.72 -6.12 -11.10
CA ARG A 46 -2.44 -6.98 -9.93
C ARG A 46 -1.19 -7.84 -10.06
N GLY A 47 -0.83 -8.19 -11.30
CA GLY A 47 0.32 -9.05 -11.58
C GLY A 47 0.25 -10.39 -10.85
N PHE A 48 1.40 -10.91 -10.42
CA PHE A 48 1.52 -12.17 -9.68
C PHE A 48 1.01 -12.10 -8.23
N PHE A 49 0.75 -10.88 -7.71
CA PHE A 49 0.35 -10.67 -6.32
C PHE A 49 -1.14 -10.93 -6.06
N GLY A 50 -1.94 -11.27 -7.09
CA GLY A 50 -3.36 -11.61 -6.96
C GLY A 50 -4.28 -10.42 -6.67
N ASN A 51 -3.78 -9.36 -6.03
CA ASN A 51 -4.50 -8.13 -5.67
C ASN A 51 -3.70 -6.88 -6.08
N PRO A 52 -4.33 -5.87 -6.74
CA PRO A 52 -3.66 -4.62 -7.09
C PRO A 52 -3.06 -3.87 -5.90
N ASN A 53 -3.65 -3.97 -4.71
CA ASN A 53 -3.11 -3.33 -3.51
C ASN A 53 -1.83 -4.02 -3.01
N GLY A 54 -1.69 -5.34 -3.21
CA GLY A 54 -0.48 -6.08 -2.86
C GLY A 54 0.73 -5.61 -3.69
N LEU A 55 0.54 -5.53 -5.01
CA LEU A 55 1.55 -4.97 -5.91
C LEU A 55 1.87 -3.50 -5.60
N ALA A 56 0.85 -2.72 -5.22
CA ALA A 56 1.05 -1.32 -4.82
C ALA A 56 1.90 -1.18 -3.55
N MET A 57 1.67 -2.03 -2.55
CA MET A 57 2.50 -2.08 -1.34
C MET A 57 3.94 -2.50 -1.68
N PHE A 58 4.12 -3.49 -2.56
CA PHE A 58 5.45 -3.87 -3.03
C PHE A 58 6.20 -2.69 -3.69
N CYS A 59 5.52 -1.92 -4.54
CA CYS A 59 6.09 -0.72 -5.15
C CYS A 59 6.42 0.36 -4.11
N LEU A 60 5.50 0.64 -3.16
CA LEU A 60 5.73 1.58 -2.06
C LEU A 60 6.97 1.22 -1.25
N PHE A 61 7.05 -0.02 -0.75
CA PHE A 61 8.22 -0.48 0.01
C PHE A 61 9.48 -0.53 -0.84
N GLY A 62 9.36 -0.83 -2.13
CA GLY A 62 10.47 -0.75 -3.09
C GLY A 62 11.04 0.67 -3.21
N VAL A 63 10.19 1.69 -3.31
CA VAL A 63 10.60 3.11 -3.32
C VAL A 63 11.30 3.48 -2.02
N LEU A 64 10.70 3.15 -0.88
CA LEU A 64 11.27 3.45 0.44
C LEU A 64 12.64 2.79 0.62
N PHE A 65 12.74 1.49 0.27
CA PHE A 65 13.97 0.73 0.37
C PHE A 65 15.06 1.30 -0.56
N TYR A 66 14.70 1.66 -1.79
CA TYR A 66 15.63 2.25 -2.75
C TYR A 66 16.18 3.59 -2.25
N GLU A 67 15.32 4.47 -1.74
CA GLU A 67 15.70 5.78 -1.18
C GLU A 67 16.60 5.66 0.06
N VAL A 68 16.30 4.72 0.96
CA VAL A 68 17.14 4.44 2.13
C VAL A 68 18.49 3.86 1.70
N SER A 69 18.49 2.88 0.79
CA SER A 69 19.70 2.21 0.31
C SER A 69 20.65 3.20 -0.37
N ARG A 70 20.11 4.12 -1.19
CA ARG A 70 20.89 5.16 -1.85
C ARG A 70 21.57 6.10 -0.86
N LYS A 71 20.89 6.48 0.22
CA LYS A 71 21.46 7.34 1.28
C LYS A 71 22.47 6.58 2.14
N ALA A 72 22.25 5.30 2.38
CA ALA A 72 23.12 4.46 3.21
C ALA A 72 24.43 4.09 2.50
N VAL A 73 24.36 3.84 1.19
CA VAL A 73 25.53 3.45 0.38
C VAL A 73 25.50 4.20 -0.96
N VAL A 74 26.51 5.05 -1.17
CA VAL A 74 26.70 5.95 -2.32
C VAL A 74 27.04 5.16 -3.60
N PHE A 75 26.17 4.25 -4.05
CA PHE A 75 26.48 3.39 -5.21
C PHE A 75 25.44 3.37 -6.33
N LEU A 76 24.33 4.08 -6.15
CA LEU A 76 23.26 4.23 -7.16
C LEU A 76 23.02 5.73 -7.45
N GLU A 77 24.11 6.51 -7.49
CA GLU A 77 24.03 7.97 -7.66
C GLU A 77 23.89 8.43 -9.10
N ARG A 78 24.12 7.53 -10.08
CA ARG A 78 23.98 7.91 -11.48
C ARG A 78 22.54 8.36 -11.72
N LYS A 79 22.35 9.63 -12.06
CA LYS A 79 21.03 10.27 -12.20
C LYS A 79 20.10 9.48 -13.13
N SER A 80 20.63 8.85 -14.18
CA SER A 80 19.86 8.02 -15.10
C SER A 80 19.31 6.75 -14.43
N GLU A 81 20.13 6.02 -13.66
CA GLU A 81 19.71 4.81 -12.96
C GLU A 81 18.63 5.12 -11.93
N TYR A 82 18.79 6.24 -11.23
CA TYR A 82 17.81 6.76 -10.29
C TYR A 82 16.46 7.03 -10.95
N LEU A 83 16.44 7.77 -12.06
CA LEU A 83 15.20 8.10 -12.76
C LEU A 83 14.53 6.86 -13.36
N VAL A 84 15.33 5.89 -13.85
CA VAL A 84 14.79 4.65 -14.43
C VAL A 84 14.14 3.78 -13.35
N ILE A 85 14.83 3.53 -12.23
CA ILE A 85 14.31 2.68 -11.15
C ILE A 85 13.09 3.32 -10.50
N LEU A 86 13.17 4.62 -10.19
CA LEU A 86 12.05 5.34 -9.59
C LEU A 86 10.88 5.45 -10.56
N GLY A 87 11.15 5.77 -11.83
CA GLY A 87 10.13 5.83 -12.87
C GLY A 87 9.41 4.50 -13.05
N LEU A 88 10.15 3.38 -13.03
CA LEU A 88 9.58 2.04 -13.10
C LEU A 88 8.66 1.73 -11.90
N LEU A 89 9.13 2.01 -10.68
CA LEU A 89 8.36 1.79 -9.45
C LEU A 89 7.08 2.64 -9.41
N VAL A 90 7.20 3.94 -9.71
CA VAL A 90 6.08 4.89 -9.64
C VAL A 90 5.10 4.67 -10.79
N SER A 91 5.56 4.36 -12.01
CA SER A 91 4.67 4.02 -13.12
C SER A 91 3.89 2.73 -12.86
N THR A 92 4.56 1.70 -12.34
CA THR A 92 3.88 0.44 -11.94
C THR A 92 2.87 0.71 -10.84
N LEU A 93 3.22 1.54 -9.84
CA LEU A 93 2.30 1.96 -8.80
C LEU A 93 1.06 2.66 -9.36
N LEU A 94 1.22 3.56 -10.34
CA LEU A 94 0.09 4.22 -11.02
C LEU A 94 -0.82 3.21 -11.71
N LEU A 95 -0.26 2.21 -12.38
CA LEU A 95 -1.02 1.13 -13.03
C LEU A 95 -1.82 0.26 -12.05
N THR A 96 -1.43 0.19 -10.78
CA THR A 96 -2.21 -0.53 -9.76
C THR A 96 -3.49 0.21 -9.35
N GLY A 97 -3.59 1.52 -9.63
CA GLY A 97 -4.73 2.36 -9.22
C GLY A 97 -4.89 2.50 -7.69
N SER A 98 -3.87 2.15 -6.90
CA SER A 98 -3.94 2.27 -5.44
C SER A 98 -3.69 3.71 -4.97
N ARG A 99 -4.78 4.44 -4.68
CA ARG A 99 -4.72 5.81 -4.15
C ARG A 99 -3.91 5.90 -2.86
N ALA A 100 -4.13 4.97 -1.93
CA ALA A 100 -3.45 4.96 -0.63
C ALA A 100 -1.93 4.88 -0.79
N ALA A 101 -1.43 3.89 -1.54
CA ALA A 101 0.01 3.72 -1.73
C ALA A 101 0.64 4.87 -2.51
N LEU A 102 -0.07 5.46 -3.48
CA LEU A 102 0.36 6.67 -4.19
C LEU A 102 0.51 7.86 -3.24
N PHE A 103 -0.51 8.13 -2.42
CA PHE A 103 -0.44 9.20 -1.42
C PHE A 103 0.66 8.95 -0.39
N SER A 104 0.89 7.70 0.02
CA SER A 104 2.00 7.36 0.92
C SER A 104 3.37 7.70 0.33
N VAL A 105 3.60 7.44 -0.96
CA VAL A 105 4.86 7.86 -1.64
C VAL A 105 4.99 9.38 -1.67
N ILE A 106 3.92 10.12 -1.97
CA ILE A 106 3.93 11.59 -1.97
C ILE A 106 4.24 12.13 -0.58
N ILE A 107 3.51 11.66 0.44
CA ILE A 107 3.71 12.06 1.85
C ILE A 107 5.14 11.77 2.26
N PHE A 108 5.70 10.61 1.90
CA PHE A 108 7.09 10.29 2.18
C PHE A 108 8.07 11.32 1.60
N TYR A 109 7.95 11.68 0.31
CA TYR A 109 8.85 12.68 -0.29
C TYR A 109 8.68 14.08 0.31
N VAL A 110 7.45 14.48 0.59
CA VAL A 110 7.15 15.75 1.29
C VAL A 110 7.83 15.75 2.66
N TYR A 111 7.69 14.67 3.42
CA TYR A 111 8.24 14.55 4.77
C TYR A 111 9.76 14.48 4.75
N VAL A 112 10.38 13.76 3.79
CA VAL A 112 11.84 13.76 3.60
C VAL A 112 12.37 15.17 3.33
N ARG A 113 11.61 16.02 2.62
CA ARG A 113 11.99 17.42 2.41
C ARG A 113 11.81 18.27 3.67
N PHE A 114 10.73 18.03 4.41
CA PHE A 114 10.39 18.76 5.63
C PHE A 114 11.38 18.48 6.78
N VAL A 115 11.79 17.23 6.96
CA VAL A 115 12.79 16.81 7.97
C VAL A 115 14.12 17.53 7.77
N LYS A 116 14.50 17.83 6.52
CA LYS A 116 15.73 18.60 6.24
C LYS A 116 15.64 20.06 6.68
N PHE A 117 14.45 20.63 6.83
CA PHE A 117 14.27 22.00 7.30
C PHE A 117 14.36 22.06 8.82
N SER A 118 13.59 21.22 9.52
CA SER A 118 13.67 21.07 10.97
C SER A 118 13.17 19.69 11.40
N PRO A 119 14.02 18.83 11.98
CA PRO A 119 13.61 17.52 12.49
C PRO A 119 12.53 17.64 13.59
N PHE A 120 12.63 18.66 14.44
CA PHE A 120 11.67 18.88 15.52
C PHE A 120 10.28 19.25 15.01
N LEU A 121 10.19 20.21 14.08
CA LEU A 121 8.91 20.60 13.47
C LEU A 121 8.29 19.44 12.68
N SER A 122 9.12 18.62 12.05
CA SER A 122 8.66 17.43 11.33
C SER A 122 8.02 16.43 12.27
N PHE A 123 8.71 16.10 13.36
CA PHE A 123 8.16 15.22 14.39
C PHE A 123 6.85 15.77 14.98
N LEU A 124 6.83 17.06 15.32
CA LEU A 124 5.62 17.71 15.83
C LEU A 124 4.46 17.64 14.83
N SER A 125 4.72 17.89 13.55
CA SER A 125 3.69 17.79 12.50
C SER A 125 3.12 16.38 12.36
N LEU A 126 3.95 15.35 12.51
CA LEU A 126 3.49 13.95 12.44
C LEU A 126 2.61 13.60 13.64
N VAL A 127 2.99 14.04 14.85
CA VAL A 127 2.16 13.90 16.05
C VAL A 127 0.83 14.62 15.86
N LEU A 128 0.84 15.86 15.37
CA LEU A 128 -0.39 16.63 15.11
C LEU A 128 -1.30 15.97 14.07
N ILE A 129 -0.74 15.46 12.97
CA ILE A 129 -1.52 14.74 11.94
C ILE A 129 -2.12 13.45 12.52
N THR A 130 -1.37 12.73 13.37
CA THR A 130 -1.84 11.46 13.96
C THR A 130 -2.94 11.69 14.99
N VAL A 131 -2.72 12.62 15.93
CA VAL A 131 -3.70 12.96 16.97
C VAL A 131 -4.93 13.65 16.37
N GLY A 132 -4.71 14.51 15.38
CA GLY A 132 -5.78 15.21 14.69
C GLY A 132 -6.43 14.41 13.56
N PHE A 133 -6.06 13.14 13.34
CA PHE A 133 -6.50 12.38 12.17
C PHE A 133 -8.02 12.33 12.04
N ASP A 134 -8.72 12.08 13.13
CA ASP A 134 -10.19 12.03 13.14
C ASP A 134 -10.80 13.39 12.79
N TYR A 135 -10.23 14.46 13.36
CA TYR A 135 -10.66 15.84 13.09
C TYR A 135 -10.39 16.27 11.64
N PHE A 136 -9.21 15.95 11.09
CA PHE A 136 -8.87 16.21 9.69
C PHE A 136 -9.74 15.39 8.72
N SER A 137 -10.07 14.15 9.09
CA SER A 137 -10.94 13.28 8.30
C SER A 137 -12.38 13.83 8.28
N GLN A 138 -12.87 14.32 9.41
CA GLN A 138 -14.18 14.95 9.51
C GLN A 138 -14.23 16.26 8.72
N LEU A 139 -13.26 17.16 8.91
CA LEU A 139 -13.14 18.40 8.14
C LEU A 139 -13.03 18.13 6.63
N GLY A 140 -12.25 17.14 6.22
CA GLY A 140 -12.12 16.74 4.82
C GLY A 140 -13.45 16.28 4.24
N THR A 141 -14.22 15.52 5.00
CA THR A 141 -15.55 15.06 4.59
C THR A 141 -16.54 16.22 4.47
N GLU A 142 -16.56 17.13 5.45
CA GLU A 142 -17.41 18.33 5.43
C GLU A 142 -17.07 19.27 4.27
N LEU A 143 -15.78 19.47 3.97
CA LEU A 143 -15.32 20.26 2.83
C LEU A 143 -15.76 19.65 1.49
N VAL A 144 -15.66 18.33 1.36
CA VAL A 144 -16.10 17.62 0.14
C VAL A 144 -17.62 17.75 -0.05
N ILE A 145 -18.38 17.64 1.04
CA ILE A 145 -19.84 17.82 1.01
C ILE A 145 -20.19 19.27 0.64
N GLY A 146 -19.49 20.25 1.23
CA GLY A 146 -19.67 21.67 0.94
C GLY A 146 -19.31 22.08 -0.50
N LEU A 147 -18.39 21.36 -1.15
CA LEU A 147 -18.01 21.57 -2.55
C LEU A 147 -18.92 20.85 -3.56
N GLY A 148 -19.96 20.13 -3.11
CA GLY A 148 -20.89 19.41 -3.98
C GLY A 148 -20.29 18.18 -4.68
N LEU A 149 -19.09 17.76 -4.27
CA LEU A 149 -18.36 16.60 -4.83
C LEU A 149 -18.81 15.27 -4.19
N SER A 150 -19.86 15.28 -3.37
CA SER A 150 -20.38 14.13 -2.62
C SER A 150 -20.73 12.94 -3.52
N GLN A 151 -21.29 13.21 -4.71
CA GLN A 151 -21.70 12.16 -5.66
C GLN A 151 -20.51 11.59 -6.44
N GLU A 152 -19.52 12.41 -6.80
CA GLU A 152 -18.31 11.94 -7.49
C GLU A 152 -17.37 11.17 -6.56
N LEU A 153 -17.34 11.51 -5.27
CA LEU A 153 -16.53 10.86 -4.25
C LEU A 153 -17.27 9.74 -3.49
N ARG A 154 -18.51 9.39 -3.91
CA ARG A 154 -19.35 8.31 -3.36
C ARG A 154 -19.58 8.41 -1.84
N LEU A 155 -19.88 9.61 -1.36
CA LEU A 155 -20.08 9.87 0.07
C LEU A 155 -21.54 9.71 0.52
N GLU A 156 -22.52 9.70 -0.38
CA GLU A 156 -23.93 9.51 -0.05
C GLU A 156 -24.63 8.48 -0.96
N GLY A 157 -25.50 7.64 -0.37
CA GLY A 157 -26.36 6.66 -1.05
C GLY A 157 -26.05 5.18 -0.75
N ALA A 158 -26.83 4.26 -1.33
CA ALA A 158 -26.72 2.79 -1.16
C ALA A 158 -25.41 2.16 -1.73
N GLN A 159 -24.44 2.98 -2.13
CA GLN A 159 -23.05 2.63 -2.43
C GLN A 159 -22.07 3.49 -1.61
N GLY A 160 -22.55 4.10 -0.53
CA GLY A 160 -21.76 4.89 0.38
C GLY A 160 -20.76 4.01 1.12
N ILE A 161 -19.87 4.66 1.86
CA ILE A 161 -18.85 4.04 2.70
C ILE A 161 -19.43 2.87 3.53
N SER A 162 -20.72 2.93 3.90
CA SER A 162 -21.48 1.93 4.65
C SER A 162 -22.00 0.71 3.87
N THR A 163 -22.10 0.74 2.53
CA THR A 163 -22.84 -0.29 1.76
C THR A 163 -22.02 -1.02 0.67
N ALA A 164 -20.85 -0.51 0.25
CA ALA A 164 -20.21 -0.96 -0.99
C ALA A 164 -18.95 -1.83 -0.85
N SER A 165 -18.67 -2.40 0.31
CA SER A 165 -17.44 -3.18 0.47
C SER A 165 -17.70 -4.38 1.36
N GLY A 166 -17.50 -5.58 0.82
CA GLY A 166 -17.42 -6.82 1.60
C GLY A 166 -16.53 -6.69 2.85
N ARG A 167 -15.58 -5.74 2.86
CA ARG A 167 -14.81 -5.35 4.06
C ARG A 167 -15.64 -4.90 5.26
N LEU A 168 -16.76 -4.19 5.10
CA LEU A 168 -17.58 -3.78 6.27
C LEU A 168 -18.36 -4.94 6.86
N ILE A 169 -18.87 -5.80 5.98
CA ILE A 169 -19.55 -7.04 6.38
C ILE A 169 -18.53 -7.95 7.07
N ALA A 170 -17.37 -8.18 6.43
CA ALA A 170 -16.25 -8.92 7.00
C ALA A 170 -15.76 -8.30 8.32
N TRP A 171 -15.70 -6.96 8.42
CA TRP A 171 -15.33 -6.27 9.65
C TRP A 171 -16.33 -6.49 10.78
N LYS A 172 -17.63 -6.45 10.49
CA LYS A 172 -18.67 -6.73 11.48
C LYS A 172 -18.54 -8.15 12.03
N PHE A 173 -18.43 -9.14 11.15
CA PHE A 173 -18.21 -10.52 11.57
C PHE A 173 -16.87 -10.69 12.29
N ALA A 174 -15.82 -10.00 11.85
CA ALA A 174 -14.49 -10.13 12.44
C ALA A 174 -14.48 -9.53 13.84
N TRP A 175 -15.20 -8.44 14.04
CA TRP A 175 -15.35 -7.80 15.34
C TRP A 175 -16.01 -8.74 16.36
N GLU A 176 -17.06 -9.46 15.95
CA GLU A 176 -17.72 -10.49 16.78
C GLU A 176 -16.74 -11.62 17.12
N GLU A 177 -15.95 -12.09 16.15
CA GLU A 177 -14.96 -13.14 16.38
C GLU A 177 -13.79 -12.70 17.26
N ILE A 178 -13.37 -11.44 17.15
CA ILE A 178 -12.33 -10.83 17.98
C ILE A 178 -12.77 -10.81 19.45
N GLN A 179 -14.07 -10.67 19.75
CA GLN A 179 -14.56 -10.74 21.14
C GLN A 179 -14.28 -12.13 21.77
N ASN A 180 -14.25 -13.20 20.98
CA ASN A 180 -14.05 -14.57 21.48
C ASN A 180 -12.60 -14.83 21.95
N SER A 181 -11.61 -14.07 21.45
CA SER A 181 -10.23 -14.14 21.91
C SER A 181 -9.54 -12.78 21.77
N PHE A 182 -10.01 -11.82 22.57
CA PHE A 182 -9.58 -10.43 22.47
C PHE A 182 -8.09 -10.24 22.81
N TYR A 183 -7.61 -10.96 23.84
CA TYR A 183 -6.28 -10.71 24.41
C TYR A 183 -5.17 -11.59 23.83
N MET A 184 -5.45 -12.85 23.48
CA MET A 184 -4.44 -13.79 22.98
C MET A 184 -4.52 -14.03 21.47
N GLY A 185 -5.59 -13.59 20.81
CA GLY A 185 -5.85 -13.94 19.42
C GLY A 185 -6.04 -15.45 19.23
N ARG A 186 -6.00 -15.90 17.97
CA ARG A 186 -6.24 -17.31 17.59
C ARG A 186 -5.03 -17.98 16.90
N GLY A 187 -3.88 -17.30 16.87
CA GLY A 187 -2.65 -17.78 16.23
C GLY A 187 -2.46 -17.28 14.79
N TRP A 188 -1.39 -17.75 14.14
CA TRP A 188 -1.01 -17.39 12.77
C TRP A 188 -1.97 -17.99 11.73
N ALA A 189 -2.29 -17.22 10.68
CA ALA A 189 -3.16 -17.59 9.56
C ALA A 189 -4.61 -18.00 9.94
N TYR A 190 -5.04 -17.67 11.16
CA TYR A 190 -6.43 -17.93 11.57
C TYR A 190 -7.43 -17.09 10.75
N ASP A 191 -7.01 -15.90 10.32
CA ASP A 191 -7.76 -15.05 9.41
C ASP A 191 -8.05 -15.73 8.08
N GLU A 192 -7.10 -16.46 7.49
CA GLU A 192 -7.35 -17.25 6.27
C GLU A 192 -8.34 -18.39 6.53
N PHE A 193 -8.15 -19.16 7.61
CA PHE A 193 -9.08 -20.22 7.99
C PHE A 193 -10.51 -19.69 8.18
N TRP A 194 -10.64 -18.51 8.79
CA TRP A 194 -11.92 -17.92 9.13
C TRP A 194 -12.58 -17.20 7.92
N ILE A 195 -11.80 -16.54 7.07
CA ILE A 195 -12.27 -15.91 5.83
C ILE A 195 -12.68 -16.96 4.80
N PHE A 196 -11.89 -18.02 4.60
CA PHE A 196 -12.16 -19.09 3.63
C PHE A 196 -13.06 -20.22 4.18
N GLY A 197 -13.48 -20.12 5.45
CA GLY A 197 -14.39 -21.07 6.09
C GLY A 197 -15.83 -20.55 6.17
N PRO A 198 -16.30 -20.14 7.35
CA PRO A 198 -17.71 -19.84 7.62
C PRO A 198 -18.27 -18.63 6.84
N ILE A 199 -17.42 -17.65 6.51
CA ILE A 199 -17.88 -16.34 5.99
C ILE A 199 -17.76 -16.22 4.48
N GLN A 200 -16.95 -17.05 3.84
CA GLN A 200 -16.79 -17.04 2.39
C GLN A 200 -18.13 -17.24 1.67
N ARG A 201 -19.00 -18.10 2.19
CA ARG A 201 -20.34 -18.31 1.62
C ARG A 201 -21.19 -17.05 1.71
N VAL A 202 -21.22 -16.40 2.88
CA VAL A 202 -21.97 -15.16 3.10
C VAL A 202 -21.44 -14.02 2.21
N LEU A 203 -20.12 -13.90 2.07
CA LEU A 203 -19.50 -12.91 1.19
C LEU A 203 -19.79 -13.20 -0.29
N ASN A 204 -19.74 -14.48 -0.71
CA ASN A 204 -20.07 -14.90 -2.07
C ASN A 204 -21.55 -14.68 -2.41
N ASP A 205 -22.47 -15.01 -1.49
CA ASP A 205 -23.91 -14.80 -1.64
C ASP A 205 -24.27 -13.31 -1.77
N LEU A 206 -23.43 -12.44 -1.19
CA LEU A 206 -23.55 -10.98 -1.28
C LEU A 206 -22.75 -10.38 -2.47
N ASN A 207 -22.28 -11.21 -3.41
CA ASN A 207 -21.46 -10.80 -4.57
C ASN A 207 -20.15 -10.07 -4.20
N HIS A 208 -19.58 -10.37 -3.04
CA HIS A 208 -18.31 -9.83 -2.57
C HIS A 208 -17.22 -10.90 -2.62
N GLN A 209 -16.62 -11.12 -3.79
CA GLN A 209 -15.62 -12.17 -4.03
C GLN A 209 -14.16 -11.71 -3.84
N GLY A 210 -13.88 -10.80 -2.89
CA GLY A 210 -12.56 -10.17 -2.76
C GLY A 210 -12.14 -9.90 -1.34
#